data_AF-A0A836QK06-F1
#
_entry.id   AF-A0A836QK06-F1
#
_cell.length_a   1.000
_cell.length_b   1.000
_cell.length_c   1.000
_cell.angle_alpha   90.00
_cell.angle_beta   90.00
_cell.angle_gamma   90.00
#
_symmetry.space_group_name_H-M   'P 1'
#
loop_
_entity.id
_entity.type
_entity.pdbx_description
1 polymer ?
#
loop_
_entity_poly.entity_id
_entity_poly.type
_entity_poly.pdbx_seq_one_letter_code
_entity_poly.pdbx_strand_id
1 'polypeptide(L)' 'MELFIDSADIDEVRKAASLGVITGCTTNPKLAASAEPGDFRKRVEEILTVVDGPVS' A
#
# COMPACT_ATOMS: atom_id res chain seq x y z
N MET A 1 -13.41 -14.36 1.08
CA MET A 1 -12.56 -13.89 -0.03
C MET A 1 -11.86 -12.65 0.47
N GLU A 2 -10.55 -12.60 0.38
CA GLU A 2 -9.75 -11.46 0.81
C GLU A 2 -9.30 -10.69 -0.43
N LEU A 3 -9.34 -9.36 -0.35
CA LEU A 3 -8.94 -8.48 -1.44
C LEU A 3 -7.70 -7.70 -1.00
N PHE A 4 -6.66 -7.76 -1.82
CA PHE A 4 -5.41 -7.05 -1.59
C PHE A 4 -5.23 -6.01 -2.68
N ILE A 5 -4.76 -4.83 -2.31
CA ILE A 5 -4.31 -3.83 -3.27
C ILE A 5 -2.83 -4.06 -3.58
N ASP A 6 -2.47 -4.07 -4.86
CA ASP A 6 -1.09 -4.19 -5.32
C ASP A 6 -0.58 -2.81 -5.76
N SER A 7 -0.15 -2.00 -4.80
CA SER A 7 0.27 -0.63 -5.05
C SER A 7 1.29 -0.14 -4.03
N ALA A 8 2.06 0.88 -4.42
CA ALA A 8 2.94 1.64 -3.54
C ALA A 8 2.56 3.13 -3.49
N ASP A 9 1.45 3.51 -4.15
CA ASP A 9 0.90 4.85 -4.11
C ASP A 9 0.01 4.99 -2.86
N ILE A 10 0.42 5.88 -1.96
CA ILE A 10 -0.26 6.06 -0.68
C ILE A 10 -1.69 6.60 -0.85
N ASP A 11 -1.96 7.38 -1.89
CA ASP A 11 -3.29 7.93 -2.14
C ASP A 11 -4.25 6.83 -2.64
N GLU A 12 -3.75 5.91 -3.46
CA GLU A 12 -4.51 4.74 -3.91
C GLU A 12 -4.81 3.80 -2.75
N VAL A 13 -3.81 3.50 -1.91
CA VAL A 13 -3.95 2.66 -0.72
C VAL A 13 -4.95 3.28 0.27
N ARG A 14 -4.85 4.58 0.55
CA ARG A 14 -5.80 5.30 1.41
C ARG A 14 -7.22 5.24 0.86
N LYS A 15 -7.39 5.43 -0.45
CA LYS A 15 -8.71 5.35 -1.08
C LYS A 15 -9.28 3.94 -0.93
N ALA A 16 -8.51 2.90 -1.26
CA ALA A 16 -8.97 1.52 -1.14
C ALA A 16 -9.30 1.12 0.31
N ALA A 17 -8.47 1.54 1.27
CA ALA A 17 -8.73 1.34 2.70
C ALA A 17 -10.00 2.08 3.16
N SER A 18 -10.20 3.33 2.72
CA SER A 18 -11.39 4.14 3.08
C SER A 18 -12.70 3.57 2.54
N LEU A 19 -12.65 2.80 1.45
CA LEU A 19 -13.80 2.10 0.90
C LEU A 19 -14.15 0.83 1.70
N GLY A 20 -13.25 0.37 2.59
CA GLY A 20 -13.45 -0.84 3.39
C GLY A 20 -13.46 -2.13 2.57
N VAL A 21 -12.88 -2.11 1.36
CA VAL A 21 -12.92 -3.24 0.43
C VAL A 21 -11.65 -4.10 0.45
N ILE A 22 -10.55 -3.62 1.03
CA ILE A 22 -9.29 -4.34 1.10
C ILE A 22 -9.03 -4.92 2.50
N THR A 23 -8.38 -6.08 2.52
CA THR A 23 -7.91 -6.78 3.72
C THR A 23 -6.41 -6.59 3.94
N GLY A 24 -5.66 -6.16 2.91
CA GLY A 24 -4.22 -5.95 3.00
C GLY A 24 -3.65 -5.26 1.76
N CYS A 25 -2.32 -5.11 1.75
CA CYS A 25 -1.58 -4.48 0.65
C CYS A 25 -0.39 -5.36 0.26
N THR A 26 -0.11 -5.46 -1.03
CA THR A 26 1.16 -5.99 -1.54
C THR A 26 1.90 -4.86 -2.22
N THR A 27 3.20 -4.78 -1.98
CA THR A 27 4.05 -3.79 -2.62
C THR A 27 5.40 -4.41 -2.97
N ASN A 28 6.17 -3.70 -3.79
CA ASN A 28 7.54 -4.10 -4.10
C ASN A 28 8.34 -2.86 -4.50
N PRO A 29 9.69 -2.95 -4.50
CA PRO A 29 10.54 -1.81 -4.86
C PRO A 29 10.27 -1.24 -6.26
N LYS A 30 9.76 -2.03 -7.22
CA LYS A 30 9.45 -1.56 -8.58
C LYS A 30 8.18 -0.70 -8.61
N LEU A 31 7.12 -1.12 -7.90
CA LEU A 31 5.89 -0.33 -7.75
C LEU A 31 6.20 0.98 -7.02
N ALA A 32 7.02 0.91 -5.95
CA ALA A 32 7.45 2.12 -5.25
C ALA A 32 8.22 3.07 -6.15
N ALA A 33 9.24 2.59 -6.88
CA ALA A 33 9.99 3.42 -7.81
C ALA A 33 9.11 4.04 -8.92
N SER A 34 8.03 3.35 -9.32
CA SER A 34 7.11 3.83 -10.36
C SER A 34 6.14 4.90 -9.85
N ALA A 35 5.70 4.80 -8.60
CA ALA A 35 4.81 5.80 -8.00
C ALA A 35 5.57 7.08 -7.61
N GLU A 36 6.75 6.98 -6.99
CA GLU A 36 7.67 8.11 -6.80
C GLU A 36 9.06 7.58 -6.40
N PRO A 37 10.15 8.07 -7.02
CA PRO A 37 11.50 7.70 -6.60
C PRO A 37 11.79 8.22 -5.19
N GLY A 38 12.12 7.31 -4.26
CA GLY A 38 12.35 7.64 -2.86
C GLY A 38 12.73 6.43 -2.00
N ASP A 39 12.71 6.62 -0.68
CA ASP A 39 12.98 5.55 0.29
C ASP A 39 11.79 4.59 0.39
N PHE A 40 11.98 3.36 -0.09
CA PHE A 40 10.98 2.30 -0.03
C PHE A 40 10.51 2.03 1.40
N ARG A 41 11.41 2.11 2.39
CA ARG A 41 11.09 1.83 3.78
C ARG A 41 10.10 2.85 4.34
N LYS A 42 10.33 4.14 4.04
CA LYS A 42 9.43 5.21 4.44
C LYS A 42 8.03 5.01 3.87
N ARG A 43 7.92 4.53 2.64
CA ARG A 43 6.61 4.22 2.03
C ARG A 43 5.91 3.03 2.67
N VAL A 44 6.64 1.96 2.95
CA VAL A 44 6.07 0.82 3.67
C VAL A 44 5.57 1.27 5.04
N GLU A 45 6.33 2.12 5.74
CA GLU A 45 5.89 2.72 7.01
C GLU A 45 4.59 3.52 6.84
N GLU A 46 4.45 4.34 5.80
CA GLU A 46 3.20 5.06 5.51
C GLU A 46 2.03 4.10 5.22
N ILE A 47 2.25 3.04 4.43
CA ILE A 47 1.23 2.02 4.13
C ILE A 47 0.78 1.31 5.41
N LEU A 48 1.72 0.97 6.31
CA LEU A 48 1.42 0.35 7.61
C LEU A 48 0.58 1.24 8.53
N THR A 49 0.60 2.57 8.36
CA THR A 49 -0.28 3.47 9.13
C THR A 49 -1.72 3.55 8.60
N VAL A 50 -1.96 3.06 7.38
CA VAL A 50 -3.24 3.17 6.68
C VAL A 50 -3.95 1.82 6.60
N VAL A 51 -3.20 0.73 6.51
CA VAL A 51 -3.71 -0.62 6.31
C VAL A 51 -3.60 -1.40 7.62
N ASP A 52 -4.74 -1.69 8.25
CA ASP A 52 -4.83 -2.48 9.49
C ASP A 52 -4.63 -4.01 9.28
N GLY A 53 -4.12 -4.41 8.12
CA GLY A 53 -4.00 -5.79 7.68
C GLY A 53 -2.60 -6.16 7.19
N PRO A 54 -2.40 -7.39 6.69
CA PRO A 54 -1.11 -7.83 6.16
C PRO A 54 -0.58 -6.92 5.04
N VAL A 55 0.70 -6.54 5.16
CA VAL A 55 1.47 -5.81 4.15
C VAL A 55 2.69 -6.65 3.76
N SER A 56 2.88 -6.91 2.47
CA SER A 56 4.02 -7.68 1.92
C SER A 56 4.87 -6.86 0.99
#